data_AF-T1F4L6-F1
#
_entry.id   AF-T1F4L6-F1
#
_cell.length_a   1.000
_cell.length_b   1.000
_cell.length_c   1.000
_cell.angle_alpha   90.00
_cell.angle_beta   90.00
_cell.angle_gamma   90.00
#
_symmetry.space_group_name_H-M   'P 1'
#
loop_
_entity.id
_entity.type
_entity.pdbx_description
1 polymer ?
#
loop_
_entity_poly.entity_id
_entity_poly.type
_entity_poly.pdbx_seq_one_letter_code
_entity_poly.pdbx_strand_id
1 'polypeptide(L)'
;MVRSQQRTTNRGSTSSDMMLVAVKEVLDGKTSLRAISRKHNIDHATLIRYCKKYNNALNSALSTFRVGYSQLRKVFTDDEECLLEKYIKKAAALYYGLNPREVRILAYQFATTNDKVVSRNWKIDEKAGADWFSAFIKRHPHLSIRVPESTCRDQQKSNVTPEMIRPFKKTGPRKTSTGNRKKGKTQILTDTPVKAELEACQQARESKTINKKRKKILFDRNQQISRKTNKVSEKQKKSKNNIPIITSDDNTPCHLCGILANVPPFENLKECPSCKEWFHERCCLEDSNLC
;
A
#
# COMPACT_ATOMS: atom_id res chain seq x y z
N MET A 1 6.05 21.73 5.93
CA MET A 1 6.30 20.88 4.75
C MET A 1 5.06 20.86 3.88
N VAL A 2 5.12 21.51 2.72
CA VAL A 2 4.02 21.55 1.75
C VAL A 2 3.94 20.17 1.08
N ARG A 3 2.92 19.37 1.42
CA ARG A 3 2.55 18.16 0.68
C ARG A 3 1.81 18.56 -0.60
N SER A 4 2.51 19.16 -1.56
CA SER A 4 1.98 19.36 -2.91
C SER A 4 2.44 18.19 -3.77
N GLN A 5 1.68 17.08 -3.72
CA GLN A 5 1.89 16.03 -4.72
C GLN A 5 1.47 16.56 -6.08
N GLN A 6 2.41 16.57 -7.02
CA GLN A 6 2.09 16.80 -8.43
C GLN A 6 1.29 15.60 -8.94
N ARG A 7 0.25 15.89 -9.71
CA ARG A 7 -0.63 14.86 -10.26
C ARG A 7 0.15 14.05 -11.30
N THR A 8 0.14 12.73 -11.16
CA THR A 8 0.85 11.81 -12.07
C THR A 8 -0.02 11.31 -13.22
N THR A 9 -1.33 11.56 -13.21
CA THR A 9 -2.28 11.03 -14.19
C THR A 9 -3.20 12.11 -14.76
N ASN A 10 -3.47 12.04 -16.07
CA ASN A 10 -4.43 12.93 -16.76
C ASN A 10 -5.90 12.44 -16.63
N ARG A 11 -6.18 11.41 -15.83
CA ARG A 11 -7.52 10.81 -15.71
C ARG A 11 -8.49 11.74 -15.00
N GLY A 12 -9.62 12.08 -15.60
CA GLY A 12 -10.60 12.98 -14.98
C GLY A 12 -10.15 14.44 -14.95
N SER A 13 -9.50 14.89 -16.02
CA SER A 13 -9.22 16.31 -16.30
C SER A 13 -10.36 16.98 -17.08
N THR A 14 -11.34 16.22 -17.55
CA THR A 14 -12.45 16.74 -18.35
C THR A 14 -13.33 17.67 -17.53
N SER A 15 -13.63 18.85 -18.08
CA SER A 15 -14.53 19.83 -17.47
C SER A 15 -15.94 19.24 -17.30
N SER A 16 -16.64 19.67 -16.25
CA SER A 16 -18.02 19.27 -15.97
C SER A 16 -18.95 19.61 -17.14
N ASP A 17 -18.76 20.79 -17.73
CA ASP A 17 -19.63 21.29 -18.79
C ASP A 17 -19.44 20.51 -20.10
N MET A 18 -18.19 20.23 -20.46
CA MET A 18 -17.86 19.41 -21.64
C MET A 18 -18.42 17.99 -21.53
N MET A 19 -18.34 17.40 -20.33
CA MET A 19 -18.91 16.08 -20.05
C MET A 19 -20.44 16.08 -20.14
N LEU A 20 -21.11 17.15 -19.69
CA LEU A 20 -22.55 17.33 -19.83
C LEU A 20 -22.99 17.44 -21.29
N VAL A 21 -22.30 18.26 -22.09
CA VAL A 21 -22.57 18.41 -23.54
C VAL A 21 -22.41 17.07 -24.23
N ALA A 22 -21.31 16.35 -23.99
CA ALA A 22 -21.07 15.05 -24.59
C ALA A 22 -22.14 14.01 -24.23
N VAL A 23 -22.61 13.98 -22.97
CA VAL A 23 -23.68 13.06 -22.56
C VAL A 23 -25.00 13.40 -23.23
N LYS A 24 -25.36 14.68 -23.36
CA LYS A 24 -26.57 15.10 -24.09
C LYS A 24 -26.50 14.70 -25.56
N GLU A 25 -25.37 14.92 -26.23
CA GLU A 25 -25.17 14.49 -27.63
C GLU A 25 -25.30 12.96 -27.80
N VAL A 26 -24.90 12.16 -26.81
CA VAL A 26 -25.10 10.70 -26.82
C VAL A 26 -26.59 10.35 -26.68
N LEU A 27 -27.33 11.05 -25.81
CA LEU A 27 -28.75 10.80 -25.56
C LEU A 27 -29.64 11.22 -26.73
N ASP A 28 -29.26 12.28 -27.44
CA ASP A 28 -29.96 12.73 -28.65
C ASP A 28 -29.88 11.72 -29.81
N GLY A 29 -29.02 10.70 -29.72
CA GLY A 29 -28.98 9.55 -30.63
C GLY A 29 -28.45 9.83 -32.04
N LYS A 30 -28.02 11.06 -32.34
CA LYS A 30 -27.64 11.50 -33.70
C LYS A 30 -26.27 10.99 -34.17
N THR A 31 -25.38 10.63 -33.25
CA THR A 31 -24.00 10.22 -33.57
C THR A 31 -23.55 9.02 -32.72
N SER A 32 -22.61 8.23 -33.25
CA SER A 32 -22.12 7.06 -32.53
C SER A 32 -21.27 7.46 -31.31
N LEU A 33 -21.30 6.64 -30.26
CA LEU A 33 -20.51 6.82 -29.02
C LEU A 33 -19.00 7.01 -29.30
N ARG A 34 -18.47 6.30 -30.31
CA ARG A 34 -17.07 6.41 -30.73
C ARG A 34 -16.77 7.72 -31.48
N ALA A 35 -17.73 8.26 -32.24
CA ALA A 35 -17.58 9.57 -32.89
C ALA A 35 -17.56 10.70 -31.85
N ILE A 36 -18.48 10.64 -30.87
CA ILE A 36 -18.55 11.61 -29.77
C ILE A 36 -17.28 11.55 -28.91
N SER A 37 -16.78 10.33 -28.63
CA SER A 37 -15.52 10.12 -27.92
C SER A 37 -14.33 10.84 -28.59
N ARG A 38 -14.23 10.75 -29.92
CA ARG A 38 -13.18 11.45 -30.70
C ARG A 38 -13.40 12.97 -30.71
N LYS A 39 -14.65 13.42 -30.88
CA LYS A 39 -15.02 14.85 -30.93
C LYS A 39 -14.66 15.59 -29.64
N HIS A 40 -14.99 15.00 -28.49
CA HIS A 40 -14.75 15.62 -27.18
C HIS A 40 -13.44 15.20 -26.52
N ASN A 41 -12.67 14.31 -27.15
CA ASN A 41 -11.45 13.71 -26.59
C ASN A 41 -11.69 13.08 -25.20
N ILE A 42 -12.80 12.36 -25.06
CA ILE A 42 -13.21 11.68 -23.83
C ILE A 42 -13.27 10.19 -24.13
N ASP A 43 -12.61 9.37 -23.32
CA ASP A 43 -12.67 7.93 -23.51
C ASP A 43 -14.11 7.41 -23.44
N HIS A 44 -14.48 6.57 -24.42
CA HIS A 44 -15.83 6.02 -24.57
C HIS A 44 -16.32 5.29 -23.32
N ALA A 45 -15.46 4.59 -22.58
CA ALA A 45 -15.85 3.93 -21.32
C ALA A 45 -16.23 4.97 -20.24
N THR A 46 -15.58 6.13 -20.25
CA THR A 46 -15.91 7.25 -19.36
C THR A 46 -17.27 7.82 -19.73
N LEU A 47 -17.54 8.05 -21.02
CA LEU A 47 -18.85 8.52 -21.50
C LEU A 47 -19.99 7.55 -21.13
N ILE A 48 -19.80 6.24 -21.34
CA ILE A 48 -20.79 5.21 -20.97
C ILE A 48 -21.11 5.28 -19.48
N ARG A 49 -20.09 5.40 -18.61
CA ARG A 49 -20.28 5.54 -17.16
C ARG A 49 -21.12 6.76 -16.82
N TYR A 50 -20.85 7.91 -17.46
CA TYR A 50 -21.58 9.15 -17.20
C TYR A 50 -22.99 9.17 -17.79
N CYS A 51 -23.24 8.51 -18.93
CA CYS A 51 -24.59 8.35 -19.47
C CYS A 51 -25.48 7.55 -18.50
N LYS A 52 -24.97 6.43 -17.98
CA LYS A 52 -25.65 5.65 -16.92
C LYS A 52 -25.91 6.49 -15.68
N LYS A 53 -24.91 7.27 -15.23
CA LYS A 53 -25.04 8.16 -14.08
C LYS A 53 -26.11 9.25 -14.32
N TYR A 54 -26.18 9.81 -15.52
CA TYR A 54 -27.16 10.83 -15.89
C TYR A 54 -28.58 10.29 -15.90
N ASN A 55 -28.80 9.12 -16.48
CA ASN A 55 -30.13 8.48 -16.48
C ASN A 55 -30.60 8.13 -15.06
N ASN A 56 -29.70 7.60 -14.22
CA ASN A 56 -30.02 7.36 -12.81
C ASN A 56 -30.33 8.66 -12.04
N ALA A 57 -29.67 9.76 -12.40
CA ALA A 57 -29.93 11.06 -11.79
C ALA A 57 -31.26 11.66 -12.25
N LEU A 58 -31.65 11.50 -13.52
CA LEU A 58 -32.97 11.91 -14.01
C LEU A 58 -34.11 11.17 -13.30
N ASN A 59 -33.93 9.88 -13.03
CA ASN A 59 -34.92 9.06 -12.34
C ASN A 59 -35.00 9.35 -10.83
N SER A 60 -34.03 10.08 -10.28
CA SER A 60 -33.96 10.43 -8.86
C SER A 60 -34.11 11.94 -8.72
N ALA A 61 -35.30 12.40 -8.31
CA ALA A 61 -35.72 13.81 -8.29
C ALA A 61 -34.80 14.80 -7.51
N LEU A 62 -33.71 14.34 -6.88
CA LEU A 62 -32.81 15.13 -6.04
C LEU A 62 -31.33 15.05 -6.46
N SER A 63 -30.98 14.37 -7.55
CA SER A 63 -29.57 14.12 -7.89
C SER A 63 -28.98 15.21 -8.79
N THR A 64 -28.15 16.08 -8.22
CA THR A 64 -27.29 16.97 -9.02
C THR A 64 -26.28 16.13 -9.80
N PHE A 65 -26.36 16.14 -11.13
CA PHE A 65 -25.39 15.44 -11.97
C PHE A 65 -24.00 16.06 -11.80
N ARG A 66 -23.18 15.45 -10.94
CA ARG A 66 -21.80 15.88 -10.71
C ARG A 66 -20.82 15.08 -11.55
N VAL A 67 -19.96 15.79 -12.26
CA VAL A 67 -18.85 15.21 -13.02
C VAL A 67 -17.57 15.27 -12.19
N GLY A 68 -16.76 14.22 -12.26
CA GLY A 68 -15.48 14.14 -11.58
C GLY A 68 -15.51 13.30 -10.31
N TYR A 69 -14.42 13.40 -9.54
CA TYR A 69 -14.34 12.79 -8.22
C TYR A 69 -15.33 13.50 -7.30
N SER A 70 -16.13 12.71 -6.57
CA SER A 70 -16.97 13.26 -5.52
C SER A 70 -16.09 14.06 -4.57
N GLN A 71 -16.59 15.21 -4.10
CA GLN A 71 -15.94 15.91 -2.99
C GLN A 71 -15.68 14.90 -1.87
N LEU A 72 -14.46 14.91 -1.35
CA LEU A 72 -14.08 14.11 -0.18
C LEU A 72 -15.12 14.38 0.90
N ARG A 73 -15.70 13.34 1.51
CA ARG A 73 -16.70 13.46 2.58
C ARG A 73 -16.24 14.50 3.61
N LYS A 74 -16.79 15.72 3.49
CA LYS A 74 -16.48 16.83 4.37
C LYS A 74 -17.25 16.59 5.66
N VAL A 75 -16.55 16.62 6.79
CA VAL A 75 -17.16 16.32 8.10
C VAL A 75 -18.13 17.43 8.52
N PHE A 76 -17.80 18.67 8.18
CA PHE A 76 -18.57 19.86 8.50
C PHE A 76 -19.10 20.52 7.23
N THR A 77 -20.27 21.15 7.31
CA THR A 77 -20.77 22.04 6.25
C THR A 77 -19.94 23.33 6.21
N ASP A 78 -20.09 24.13 5.15
CA ASP A 78 -19.37 25.40 5.02
C ASP A 78 -19.76 26.39 6.15
N ASP A 79 -21.04 26.40 6.55
CA ASP A 79 -21.54 27.24 7.64
C ASP A 79 -20.98 26.83 9.01
N GLU A 80 -20.93 25.53 9.26
CA GLU A 80 -20.34 24.95 10.48
C GLU A 80 -18.85 25.25 10.60
N GLU A 81 -18.11 25.16 9.49
CA GLU A 81 -16.69 25.54 9.47
C GLU A 81 -16.50 27.04 9.73
N CYS A 82 -17.39 27.89 9.23
CA CYS A 82 -17.35 29.32 9.51
C CYS A 82 -17.60 29.61 11.00
N LEU A 83 -18.53 28.89 11.63
CA LEU A 83 -18.79 29.01 13.07
C LEU A 83 -17.58 28.57 13.90
N LEU A 84 -16.97 27.44 13.54
CA LEU A 84 -15.75 26.94 14.20
C LEU A 84 -14.57 27.89 14.00
N GLU A 85 -14.40 28.47 12.81
CA GLU A 85 -13.38 29.49 12.52
C GLU A 85 -13.54 30.71 13.42
N LYS A 86 -14.76 31.25 13.54
CA LYS A 86 -15.05 32.41 14.41
C LYS A 86 -14.69 32.12 15.86
N TYR A 87 -15.00 30.91 16.34
CA TYR A 87 -14.64 30.49 17.69
C TYR A 87 -13.12 30.40 17.88
N ILE A 88 -12.41 29.77 16.94
CA ILE A 88 -10.94 29.65 16.95
C ILE A 88 -10.28 31.03 16.95
N LYS A 89 -10.77 32.00 16.16
CA LYS A 89 -10.24 33.38 16.16
C LYS A 89 -10.37 34.04 17.53
N LYS A 90 -11.53 33.91 18.18
CA LYS A 90 -11.76 34.45 19.53
C LYS A 90 -10.84 33.80 20.56
N ALA A 91 -10.75 32.47 20.55
CA ALA A 91 -9.88 31.74 21.49
C ALA A 91 -8.39 32.04 21.23
N ALA A 92 -7.94 32.17 19.98
CA ALA A 92 -6.57 32.55 19.66
C ALA A 92 -6.17 33.92 20.22
N ALA A 93 -7.10 34.89 20.24
CA ALA A 93 -6.88 36.20 20.82
C ALA A 93 -6.72 36.17 22.35
N LEU A 94 -7.40 35.25 23.03
CA LEU A 94 -7.33 35.12 24.50
C LEU A 94 -6.09 34.37 24.97
N TYR A 95 -5.64 33.35 24.23
CA TYR A 95 -4.59 32.42 24.67
C TYR A 95 -3.23 32.63 23.98
N TYR A 96 -3.01 33.78 23.32
CA TYR A 96 -1.77 34.10 22.59
C TYR A 96 -1.43 33.10 21.47
N GLY A 97 -2.47 32.62 20.77
CA GLY A 97 -2.38 31.62 19.72
C GLY A 97 -2.88 30.24 20.15
N LEU A 98 -3.42 29.48 19.20
CA LEU A 98 -3.92 28.13 19.42
C LEU A 98 -2.93 27.11 18.86
N ASN A 99 -2.74 26.01 19.57
CA ASN A 99 -1.93 24.90 19.08
C ASN A 99 -2.71 24.09 18.02
N PRO A 100 -2.09 23.64 16.92
CA PRO A 100 -2.69 22.67 15.99
C PRO A 100 -3.29 21.42 16.66
N ARG A 101 -2.78 21.02 17.83
CA ARG A 101 -3.37 19.93 18.62
C ARG A 101 -4.73 20.33 19.22
N GLU A 102 -4.82 21.49 19.83
CA GLU A 102 -6.03 22.01 20.48
C GLU A 102 -7.15 22.21 19.46
N VAL A 103 -6.84 22.79 18.30
CA VAL A 103 -7.82 22.96 17.21
C VAL A 103 -8.41 21.62 16.75
N ARG A 104 -7.59 20.56 16.74
CA ARG A 104 -8.07 19.21 16.38
C ARG A 104 -8.95 18.59 17.47
N ILE A 105 -8.65 18.86 18.74
CA ILE A 105 -9.48 18.42 19.87
C ILE A 105 -10.83 19.16 19.84
N LEU A 106 -10.80 20.49 19.67
CA LEU A 106 -11.99 21.32 19.54
C LEU A 106 -12.88 20.87 18.38
N ALA A 107 -12.28 20.54 17.23
CA ALA A 107 -13.03 20.02 16.10
C ALA A 107 -13.71 18.67 16.40
N TYR A 108 -13.06 17.78 17.15
CA TYR A 108 -13.68 16.52 17.55
C TYR A 108 -14.85 16.76 18.52
N GLN A 109 -14.66 17.62 19.54
CA GLN A 109 -15.72 18.00 20.47
C GLN A 109 -16.90 18.64 19.75
N PHE A 110 -16.62 19.53 18.79
CA PHE A 110 -17.64 20.16 17.96
C PHE A 110 -18.38 19.14 17.07
N ALA A 111 -17.69 18.12 16.57
CA ALA A 111 -18.34 17.05 15.82
C ALA A 111 -19.24 16.18 16.70
N THR A 112 -18.80 15.84 17.91
CA THR A 112 -19.56 15.02 18.86
C THR A 112 -20.79 15.76 19.37
N THR A 113 -20.69 17.06 19.63
CA THR A 113 -21.82 17.88 20.10
C THR A 113 -22.88 18.12 19.02
N ASN A 114 -22.50 18.11 17.75
CA ASN A 114 -23.41 18.23 16.61
C ASN A 114 -23.78 16.86 15.98
N ASP A 115 -23.54 15.75 16.69
CA ASP A 115 -23.84 14.38 16.27
C ASP A 115 -23.36 14.02 14.86
N LYS A 116 -22.17 14.50 14.48
CA LYS A 116 -21.60 14.24 13.16
C LYS A 116 -20.96 12.85 13.08
N VAL A 117 -21.12 12.23 11.91
CA VAL A 117 -20.44 10.96 11.60
C VAL A 117 -18.94 11.22 11.37
N VAL A 118 -18.15 11.01 12.41
CA VAL A 118 -16.69 11.12 12.38
C VAL A 118 -16.02 9.80 12.03
N SER A 119 -14.80 9.88 11.48
CA SER A 119 -13.98 8.71 11.19
C SER A 119 -13.60 7.95 12.47
N ARG A 120 -13.41 6.63 12.35
CA ARG A 120 -12.99 5.77 13.47
C ARG A 120 -11.71 6.28 14.13
N ASN A 121 -10.75 6.76 13.34
CA ASN A 121 -9.50 7.31 13.86
C ASN A 121 -9.70 8.53 14.75
N TRP A 122 -10.73 9.36 14.50
CA TRP A 122 -11.01 10.51 15.36
C TRP A 122 -11.50 10.08 16.74
N LYS A 123 -12.27 9.00 16.79
CA LYS A 123 -12.78 8.44 18.05
C LYS A 123 -11.67 7.80 18.89
N ILE A 124 -10.76 7.09 18.24
CA ILE A 124 -9.62 6.43 18.92
C ILE A 124 -8.68 7.48 19.52
N ASP A 125 -8.36 8.51 18.75
CA ASP A 125 -7.40 9.53 19.15
C ASP A 125 -8.03 10.70 19.94
N GLU A 126 -9.36 10.71 20.07
CA GLU A 126 -10.20 11.78 20.63
C GLU A 126 -9.89 13.18 20.07
N LYS A 127 -9.45 13.23 18.81
CA LYS A 127 -9.10 14.47 18.11
C LYS A 127 -9.20 14.27 16.60
N ALA A 128 -9.39 15.37 15.89
CA ALA A 128 -9.41 15.35 14.44
C ALA A 128 -8.06 14.91 13.84
N GLY A 129 -8.13 14.25 12.67
CA GLY A 129 -6.94 13.82 11.93
C GLY A 129 -6.09 14.99 11.41
N ALA A 130 -4.79 14.75 11.21
CA ALA A 130 -3.87 15.76 10.68
C ALA A 130 -4.24 16.22 9.25
N ASP A 131 -4.79 15.32 8.44
CA ASP A 131 -5.22 15.63 7.08
C ASP A 131 -6.45 16.55 7.06
N TRP A 132 -7.38 16.34 8.00
CA TRP A 132 -8.53 17.24 8.17
C TRP A 132 -8.05 18.64 8.54
N PHE A 133 -7.15 18.76 9.51
CA PHE A 133 -6.60 20.06 9.93
C PHE A 133 -5.88 20.77 8.78
N SER A 134 -5.05 20.03 8.03
CA SER A 134 -4.35 20.57 6.87
C SER A 134 -5.33 21.07 5.80
N ALA A 135 -6.42 20.35 5.56
CA ALA A 135 -7.46 20.75 4.62
C ALA A 135 -8.27 21.95 5.14
N PHE A 136 -8.58 22.00 6.44
CA PHE A 136 -9.27 23.11 7.10
C PHE A 136 -8.47 24.41 6.97
N ILE A 137 -7.17 24.38 7.26
CA ILE A 137 -6.32 25.58 7.13
C ILE A 137 -6.13 26.02 5.67
N LYS A 138 -6.12 25.08 4.72
CA LYS A 138 -6.12 25.45 3.29
C LYS A 138 -7.41 26.18 2.87
N ARG A 139 -8.55 25.85 3.49
CA ARG A 139 -9.83 26.54 3.24
C ARG A 139 -9.92 27.88 3.95
N HIS A 140 -9.30 28.00 5.12
CA HIS A 140 -9.31 29.21 5.95
C HIS A 140 -7.90 29.81 6.08
N PRO A 141 -7.35 30.43 5.01
CA PRO A 141 -6.00 31.01 5.03
C PRO A 141 -5.86 32.20 6.00
N HIS A 142 -6.99 32.79 6.42
CA HIS A 142 -7.02 33.88 7.39
C HIS A 142 -6.84 33.43 8.86
N LEU A 143 -6.81 32.12 9.13
CA LEU A 143 -6.49 31.58 10.46
C LEU A 143 -4.98 31.48 10.65
N SER A 144 -4.39 32.43 11.38
CA SER A 144 -2.99 32.35 11.78
C SER A 144 -2.82 31.45 13.01
N ILE A 145 -2.47 30.19 12.78
CA ILE A 145 -2.14 29.24 13.84
C ILE A 145 -0.62 29.27 14.04
N ARG A 146 -0.16 29.93 15.11
CA ARG A 146 1.25 29.93 15.52
C ARG A 146 1.46 28.86 16.59
N VAL A 147 2.59 28.16 16.50
CA VAL A 147 3.12 27.45 17.67
C VAL A 147 3.63 28.55 18.60
N PRO A 148 3.13 28.67 19.84
CA PRO A 148 3.72 29.62 20.77
C PRO A 148 5.20 29.30 20.90
N GLU A 149 6.05 30.28 20.63
CA GLU A 149 7.46 30.15 20.94
C GLU A 149 7.54 29.87 22.44
N SER A 150 8.37 28.91 22.84
CA SER A 150 8.62 28.63 24.24
C SER A 150 9.32 29.85 24.82
N THR A 151 8.54 30.87 25.18
CA THR A 151 9.00 31.96 26.02
C THR A 151 9.37 31.30 27.32
N CYS A 152 10.68 31.12 27.55
CA CYS A 152 11.18 31.05 28.90
C CYS A 152 10.54 32.23 29.62
N ARG A 153 9.61 31.92 30.51
CA ARG A 153 8.99 32.89 31.38
C ARG A 153 10.03 33.25 32.43
N ASP A 154 11.09 33.95 32.02
CA ASP A 154 11.93 34.75 32.91
C ASP A 154 11.09 35.97 33.32
N GLN A 155 10.05 35.69 34.10
CA GLN A 155 9.67 36.63 35.13
C GLN A 155 10.88 36.73 36.04
N GLN A 156 11.61 37.83 35.91
CA GLN A 156 12.63 38.29 36.84
C GLN A 156 12.14 38.01 38.27
N LYS A 157 12.66 36.95 38.87
CA LYS A 157 12.58 36.72 40.30
C LYS A 157 14.03 36.66 40.75
N SER A 158 14.41 37.63 41.56
CA SER A 158 15.63 37.70 42.35
C SER A 158 15.69 36.58 43.40
N ASN A 159 15.30 35.37 43.03
CA ASN A 159 15.21 34.23 43.92
C ASN A 159 16.34 33.29 43.56
N VAL A 160 17.36 33.24 44.42
CA VAL A 160 18.44 32.24 44.34
C VAL A 160 17.79 30.85 44.26
N THR A 161 18.00 30.15 43.15
CA THR A 161 17.44 28.81 42.97
C THR A 161 18.26 27.79 43.77
N PRO A 162 17.66 26.71 44.30
CA PRO A 162 18.39 25.66 45.01
C PRO A 162 19.52 25.03 44.17
N GLU A 163 19.42 25.13 42.85
CA GLU A 163 20.43 24.69 41.87
C GLU A 163 21.72 25.52 41.92
N MET A 164 21.64 26.81 42.27
CA MET A 164 22.83 27.67 42.49
C MET A 164 23.53 27.36 43.82
N ILE A 165 22.80 26.97 44.85
CA ILE A 165 23.35 26.66 46.19
C ILE A 165 23.96 25.26 46.21
N ARG A 166 23.37 24.32 45.47
CA ARG A 166 23.87 22.94 45.37
C ARG A 166 23.91 22.49 43.92
N PRO A 167 24.94 22.88 43.16
CA PRO A 167 25.11 22.45 41.78
C PRO A 167 25.11 20.92 41.70
N PHE A 168 24.22 20.35 40.90
CA PHE A 168 24.19 18.92 40.68
C PHE A 168 25.49 18.46 40.02
N LYS A 169 25.97 17.26 40.39
CA LYS A 169 27.14 16.66 39.73
C LYS A 169 26.85 16.54 38.24
N LYS A 170 27.63 17.23 37.40
CA LYS A 170 27.53 17.12 35.95
C LYS A 170 27.71 15.65 35.56
N THR A 171 26.78 15.14 34.78
CA THR A 171 26.81 13.75 34.32
C THR A 171 28.13 13.51 33.57
N GLY A 172 28.72 12.33 33.76
CA GLY A 172 29.90 11.94 32.99
C GLY A 172 29.65 11.97 31.48
N PRO A 173 30.71 11.96 30.66
CA PRO A 173 30.58 11.98 29.21
C PRO A 173 29.65 10.85 28.73
N ARG A 174 28.69 11.22 27.88
CA ARG A 174 27.70 10.29 27.36
C ARG A 174 28.40 9.17 26.58
N LYS A 175 28.06 7.91 26.88
CA LYS A 175 28.56 6.75 26.12
C LYS A 175 28.32 7.02 24.62
N THR A 176 29.39 7.03 23.84
CA THR A 176 29.28 7.15 22.38
C THR A 176 28.52 5.93 21.87
N SER A 177 27.46 6.16 21.09
CA SER A 177 26.65 5.08 20.52
C SER A 177 27.54 4.02 19.87
N THR A 178 27.45 2.78 20.35
CA THR A 178 28.02 1.54 19.78
C THR A 178 27.35 1.15 18.46
N GLY A 179 26.81 2.12 17.72
CA GLY A 179 26.48 1.94 16.33
C GLY A 179 27.76 2.06 15.52
N ASN A 180 28.13 1.00 14.79
CA ASN A 180 29.25 0.96 13.82
C ASN A 180 29.17 2.00 12.69
N ARG A 181 28.32 3.02 12.81
CA ARG A 181 28.17 4.11 11.87
C ARG A 181 29.18 5.20 12.21
N LYS A 182 30.29 5.22 11.48
CA LYS A 182 31.29 6.31 11.52
C LYS A 182 30.58 7.65 11.27
N LYS A 183 30.77 8.62 12.18
CA LYS A 183 30.34 10.01 11.98
C LYS A 183 31.25 10.65 10.93
N GLY A 184 30.70 11.44 10.01
CA GLY A 184 31.51 12.19 9.03
C GLY A 184 32.36 13.25 9.72
N LYS A 185 33.60 13.45 9.25
CA LYS A 185 34.47 14.56 9.70
C LYS A 185 34.06 15.85 8.98
N THR A 186 34.30 16.99 9.62
CA THR A 186 34.06 18.31 9.03
C THR A 186 34.98 18.55 7.83
N GLN A 187 34.43 19.08 6.74
CA GLN A 187 35.07 19.19 5.43
C GLN A 187 35.79 20.54 5.31
N ILE A 188 37.10 20.51 5.12
CA ILE A 188 37.87 21.63 4.55
C ILE A 188 38.17 21.22 3.10
N LEU A 189 37.74 22.04 2.14
CA LEU A 189 37.56 21.65 0.73
C LEU A 189 38.86 21.61 -0.08
N THR A 190 39.99 22.00 0.50
CA THR A 190 41.27 22.11 -0.20
C THR A 190 42.25 21.09 0.37
N ASP A 191 42.38 20.00 -0.38
CA ASP A 191 43.47 19.03 -0.42
C ASP A 191 43.87 18.34 0.88
N THR A 192 43.27 17.18 1.13
CA THR A 192 43.76 16.17 2.09
C THR A 192 43.17 14.78 1.79
N PRO A 193 43.79 13.68 2.25
CA PRO A 193 43.46 12.26 1.97
C PRO A 193 42.00 11.83 2.13
N VAL A 194 41.14 12.68 2.68
CA VAL A 194 39.70 12.51 2.76
C VAL A 194 39.04 12.40 1.38
N LYS A 195 39.54 13.09 0.34
CA LYS A 195 38.97 13.00 -1.02
C LYS A 195 39.11 11.59 -1.61
N ALA A 196 40.29 10.99 -1.48
CA ALA A 196 40.54 9.62 -1.93
C ALA A 196 39.68 8.59 -1.14
N GLU A 197 39.50 8.79 0.16
CA GLU A 197 38.61 7.96 0.97
C GLU A 197 37.13 8.08 0.56
N LEU A 198 36.68 9.27 0.18
CA LEU A 198 35.31 9.52 -0.29
C LEU A 198 35.06 8.87 -1.66
N GLU A 199 36.00 9.01 -2.59
CA GLU A 199 35.94 8.37 -3.92
C GLU A 199 35.96 6.83 -3.80
N ALA A 200 36.83 6.27 -2.97
CA ALA A 200 36.86 4.83 -2.69
C ALA A 200 35.55 4.35 -2.04
N CYS A 201 34.98 5.13 -1.11
CA CYS A 201 33.67 4.85 -0.53
C CYS A 201 32.55 4.87 -1.57
N GLN A 202 32.61 5.76 -2.56
CA GLN A 202 31.63 5.85 -3.63
C GLN A 202 31.73 4.64 -4.58
N GLN A 203 32.94 4.30 -5.03
CA GLN A 203 33.19 3.12 -5.85
C GLN A 203 32.76 1.82 -5.14
N ALA A 204 32.99 1.71 -3.83
CA ALA A 204 32.55 0.58 -3.02
C ALA A 204 31.01 0.48 -2.89
N ARG A 205 30.30 1.61 -2.93
CA ARG A 205 28.82 1.62 -2.96
C ARG A 205 28.32 1.20 -4.34
N GLU A 206 28.90 1.74 -5.41
CA GLU A 206 28.55 1.41 -6.78
C GLU A 206 28.76 -0.08 -7.07
N SER A 207 29.89 -0.65 -6.69
CA SER A 207 30.17 -2.09 -6.85
C SER A 207 29.17 -2.97 -6.08
N LYS A 208 28.76 -2.59 -4.87
CA LYS A 208 27.69 -3.28 -4.11
C LYS A 208 26.33 -3.22 -4.82
N THR A 209 25.98 -2.08 -5.41
CA THR A 209 24.73 -1.95 -6.18
C THR A 209 24.76 -2.80 -7.46
N ILE A 210 25.89 -2.83 -8.17
CA ILE A 210 26.10 -3.66 -9.37
C ILE A 210 25.98 -5.14 -9.01
N ASN A 211 26.62 -5.59 -7.93
CA ASN A 211 26.52 -6.98 -7.46
C ASN A 211 25.09 -7.35 -7.05
N LYS A 212 24.34 -6.45 -6.41
CA LYS A 212 22.93 -6.68 -6.08
C LYS A 212 22.06 -6.81 -7.33
N LYS A 213 22.29 -5.97 -8.36
CA LYS A 213 21.60 -6.08 -9.66
C LYS A 213 21.95 -7.41 -10.36
N ARG A 214 23.23 -7.80 -10.39
CA ARG A 214 23.69 -9.10 -10.94
C ARG A 214 23.03 -10.29 -10.25
N LYS A 215 22.98 -10.31 -8.91
CA LYS A 215 22.30 -11.37 -8.15
C LYS A 215 20.81 -11.47 -8.48
N LYS A 216 20.12 -10.34 -8.69
CA LYS A 216 18.71 -10.33 -9.08
C LYS A 216 18.50 -10.93 -10.48
N ILE A 217 19.34 -10.58 -11.44
CA ILE A 217 19.29 -11.13 -12.81
C ILE A 217 19.51 -12.66 -12.80
N LEU A 218 20.48 -13.13 -12.02
CA LEU A 218 20.74 -14.57 -11.83
C LEU A 218 19.54 -15.30 -11.21
N PHE A 219 18.90 -14.70 -10.21
CA PHE A 219 17.69 -15.26 -9.58
C PHE A 219 16.51 -15.36 -10.57
N ASP A 220 16.26 -14.30 -11.34
CA ASP A 220 15.18 -14.27 -12.34
C ASP A 220 15.42 -15.33 -13.44
N ARG A 221 16.68 -15.54 -13.85
CA ARG A 221 17.05 -16.58 -14.83
C ARG A 221 16.83 -18.00 -14.30
N ASN A 222 17.21 -18.28 -13.05
CA ASN A 222 17.00 -19.59 -12.43
C ASN A 222 15.51 -19.90 -12.24
N GLN A 223 14.68 -18.90 -11.94
CA GLN A 223 13.23 -19.08 -11.84
C GLN A 223 12.58 -19.38 -13.20
N GLN A 224 13.11 -18.84 -14.30
CA GLN A 224 12.64 -19.17 -15.65
C GLN A 224 13.04 -20.59 -16.08
N ILE A 225 14.24 -21.05 -15.68
CA ILE A 225 14.71 -22.42 -15.95
C ILE A 225 13.84 -23.44 -15.21
N SER A 226 13.56 -23.24 -13.92
CA SER A 226 12.70 -24.15 -13.13
C SER A 226 11.25 -24.22 -13.65
N ARG A 227 10.71 -23.10 -14.16
CA ARG A 227 9.39 -23.09 -14.81
C ARG A 227 9.38 -23.86 -16.13
N LYS A 228 10.48 -23.83 -16.90
CA LYS A 228 10.61 -24.60 -18.14
C LYS A 228 10.72 -26.11 -17.86
N THR A 229 11.50 -26.52 -16.85
CA THR A 229 11.62 -27.95 -16.47
C THR A 229 10.28 -28.51 -15.98
N ASN A 230 9.54 -27.76 -15.16
CA ASN A 230 8.24 -28.19 -14.66
C ASN A 230 7.19 -28.34 -15.79
N LYS A 231 7.23 -27.45 -16.80
CA LYS A 231 6.33 -27.51 -17.95
C LYS A 231 6.62 -28.68 -18.88
N VAL A 232 7.87 -29.14 -18.95
CA VAL A 232 8.26 -30.36 -19.68
C VAL A 232 7.77 -31.61 -18.94
N SER A 233 7.89 -31.67 -17.61
CA SER A 233 7.34 -32.78 -16.81
C SER A 233 5.82 -32.87 -16.83
N GLU A 234 5.11 -31.73 -16.93
CA GLU A 234 3.64 -31.70 -17.03
C GLU A 234 3.15 -32.21 -18.39
N LYS A 235 3.92 -31.97 -19.46
CA LYS A 235 3.59 -32.44 -20.82
C LYS A 235 3.76 -33.95 -20.96
N GLN A 236 4.73 -34.54 -20.24
CA GLN A 236 4.89 -36.00 -20.17
C GLN A 236 3.81 -36.69 -19.31
N LYS A 237 3.22 -36.00 -18.32
CA LYS A 237 2.08 -36.53 -17.55
C LYS A 237 0.76 -36.57 -18.32
N LYS A 238 0.57 -35.71 -19.33
CA LYS A 238 -0.69 -35.65 -20.12
C LYS A 238 -0.85 -36.75 -21.17
N SER A 239 0.19 -37.52 -21.50
CA SER A 239 0.08 -38.64 -22.45
C SER A 239 -0.20 -40.01 -21.79
N LYS A 240 -0.38 -40.07 -20.47
CA LYS A 240 -0.59 -41.33 -19.71
C LYS A 240 -1.98 -41.47 -19.07
N ASN A 241 -3.00 -40.73 -19.52
CA ASN A 241 -4.36 -40.87 -19.00
C ASN A 241 -5.23 -41.68 -19.97
N ASN A 242 -5.21 -43.00 -19.82
CA ASN A 242 -6.28 -43.91 -20.24
C ASN A 242 -6.14 -45.22 -19.44
N ILE A 243 -6.42 -45.20 -18.15
CA ILE A 243 -6.71 -46.41 -17.33
C ILE A 243 -7.75 -46.01 -16.26
N PRO A 244 -8.79 -46.82 -16.02
CA PRO A 244 -9.91 -46.45 -15.14
C PRO A 244 -9.54 -46.56 -13.66
N ILE A 245 -10.27 -45.78 -12.86
CA ILE A 245 -10.19 -45.69 -11.40
C ILE A 245 -10.79 -46.97 -10.79
N ILE A 246 -10.02 -47.71 -9.99
CA ILE A 246 -10.53 -48.75 -9.09
C ILE A 246 -10.49 -48.17 -7.67
N THR A 247 -11.62 -48.31 -7.00
CA THR A 247 -11.94 -47.84 -5.65
C THR A 247 -11.13 -48.58 -4.58
N SER A 248 -10.94 -47.89 -3.46
CA SER A 248 -10.36 -48.36 -2.20
C SER A 248 -10.93 -49.70 -1.72
N ASP A 249 -10.10 -50.74 -1.66
CA ASP A 249 -9.99 -51.73 -0.56
C ASP A 249 -9.43 -53.12 -0.97
N ASP A 250 -8.42 -53.19 -1.85
CA ASP A 250 -7.77 -54.47 -2.19
C ASP A 250 -6.35 -54.59 -1.58
N ASN A 251 -6.24 -55.34 -0.48
CA ASN A 251 -4.99 -55.74 0.18
C ASN A 251 -4.33 -56.93 -0.52
N THR A 252 -4.18 -56.90 -1.84
CA THR A 252 -3.58 -58.02 -2.58
C THR A 252 -2.04 -57.94 -2.51
N PRO A 253 -1.35 -58.87 -1.83
CA PRO A 253 0.11 -58.85 -1.72
C PRO A 253 0.78 -59.44 -2.97
N CYS A 254 1.93 -58.89 -3.35
CA CYS A 254 2.79 -59.51 -4.37
C CYS A 254 3.34 -60.84 -3.84
N HIS A 255 3.17 -61.94 -4.56
CA HIS A 255 3.57 -63.26 -4.04
C HIS A 255 5.10 -63.44 -3.95
N LEU A 256 5.91 -62.73 -4.75
CA LEU A 256 7.38 -62.80 -4.67
C LEU A 256 7.99 -61.94 -3.55
N CYS A 257 7.44 -60.76 -3.27
CA CYS A 257 8.06 -59.81 -2.33
C CYS A 257 7.21 -59.51 -1.09
N GLY A 258 5.97 -59.99 -1.03
CA GLY A 258 5.05 -59.83 0.11
C GLY A 258 4.57 -58.39 0.36
N ILE A 259 4.97 -57.43 -0.47
CA ILE A 259 4.59 -56.02 -0.31
C ILE A 259 3.20 -55.80 -0.91
N LEU A 260 2.34 -55.11 -0.17
CA LEU A 260 1.00 -54.74 -0.59
C LEU A 260 1.04 -53.60 -1.60
N ALA A 261 0.12 -53.64 -2.57
CA ALA A 261 -0.08 -52.64 -3.63
C ALA A 261 -0.13 -51.18 -3.15
N ASN A 262 -0.57 -50.98 -1.91
CA ASN A 262 -0.84 -49.66 -1.32
C ASN A 262 0.37 -49.03 -0.59
N VAL A 263 1.57 -49.62 -0.67
CA VAL A 263 2.79 -49.07 -0.08
C VAL A 263 3.66 -48.43 -1.17
N PRO A 264 4.05 -47.14 -1.04
CA PRO A 264 4.90 -46.46 -2.02
C PRO A 264 6.28 -47.14 -2.18
N PRO A 265 6.84 -47.24 -3.41
CA PRO A 265 6.31 -46.71 -4.67
C PRO A 265 5.12 -47.52 -5.18
N PHE A 266 4.02 -46.85 -5.53
CA PHE A 266 2.82 -47.49 -6.07
C PHE A 266 3.15 -48.09 -7.44
N GLU A 267 3.47 -49.38 -7.47
CA GLU A 267 3.81 -50.13 -8.67
C GLU A 267 2.61 -50.95 -9.13
N ASN A 268 2.40 -51.02 -10.46
CA ASN A 268 1.28 -51.78 -11.02
C ASN A 268 1.52 -53.29 -10.82
N LEU A 269 0.50 -54.01 -10.38
CA LEU A 269 0.51 -55.49 -10.31
C LEU A 269 -0.01 -56.08 -11.62
N LYS A 270 0.56 -57.21 -12.05
CA LYS A 270 0.11 -58.02 -13.18
C LYS A 270 -0.19 -59.45 -12.72
N GLU A 271 -1.25 -60.05 -13.24
CA GLU A 271 -1.62 -61.44 -12.99
C GLU A 271 -0.81 -62.37 -13.90
N CYS A 272 -0.22 -63.42 -13.33
CA CYS A 272 0.49 -64.44 -14.10
C CYS A 272 -0.51 -65.35 -14.84
N PRO A 273 -0.39 -65.53 -16.17
CA PRO A 273 -1.34 -66.35 -16.94
C PRO A 273 -1.30 -67.85 -16.60
N SER A 274 -0.24 -68.33 -15.96
CA SER A 274 -0.07 -69.75 -15.59
C SER A 274 -0.57 -70.07 -14.17
N CYS A 275 -0.24 -69.25 -13.16
CA CYS A 275 -0.61 -69.50 -11.76
C CYS A 275 -1.69 -68.57 -11.17
N LYS A 276 -2.17 -67.56 -11.93
CA LYS A 276 -3.22 -66.60 -11.53
C LYS A 276 -2.93 -65.77 -10.28
N GLU A 277 -1.68 -65.72 -9.85
CA GLU A 277 -1.22 -64.88 -8.76
C GLU A 277 -0.69 -63.53 -9.25
N TRP A 278 -0.67 -62.53 -8.37
CA TRP A 278 -0.36 -61.14 -8.69
C TRP A 278 1.08 -60.77 -8.30
N PHE A 279 1.80 -60.14 -9.22
CA PHE A 279 3.20 -59.72 -9.04
C PHE A 279 3.43 -58.28 -9.51
N HIS A 280 4.35 -57.55 -8.88
CA HIS A 280 4.75 -56.23 -9.39
C HIS A 280 5.44 -56.37 -10.75
N GLU A 281 5.19 -55.42 -11.66
CA GLU A 281 5.77 -55.43 -13.02
C GLU A 281 7.31 -55.52 -13.01
N ARG A 282 7.97 -55.07 -11.94
CA ARG A 282 9.42 -55.14 -11.76
C ARG A 282 9.92 -56.40 -11.06
N CYS A 283 9.03 -57.11 -10.37
CA CYS A 283 9.33 -58.41 -9.75
C CYS A 283 9.23 -59.56 -10.76
N CYS A 284 8.69 -59.31 -11.94
CA CYS A 284 8.77 -60.22 -13.08
C CYS A 284 10.20 -60.19 -13.63
N LEU A 285 11.10 -60.98 -13.05
CA LEU A 285 12.40 -61.20 -13.65
C LEU A 285 12.18 -62.11 -14.86
N GLU A 286 12.43 -61.56 -16.04
CA GLU A 286 12.56 -62.27 -17.30
C GLU A 286 13.70 -63.28 -17.14
N ASP A 287 13.37 -64.51 -16.71
CA ASP A 287 13.96 -65.77 -17.18
C ASP A 287 13.41 -66.95 -16.36
N SER A 288 12.81 -67.91 -17.07
CA SER A 288 12.57 -69.32 -16.70
C SER A 288 11.69 -69.66 -15.47
N ASN A 289 10.51 -70.22 -15.76
CA ASN A 289 9.92 -71.40 -15.09
C ASN A 289 10.07 -71.51 -13.56
N LEU A 290 9.67 -70.48 -12.83
CA LEU A 290 9.19 -70.61 -11.45
C LEU A 290 7.97 -69.68 -11.27
N CYS A 291 6.79 -70.16 -11.67
CA CYS A 291 5.78 -70.39 -10.62
C CYS A 291 6.24 -71.72 -9.97
#